data_AF-A0A431FZX1-F1
#
_entry.id   AF-A0A431FZX1-F1
#
_cell.length_a   1.000
_cell.length_b   1.000
_cell.length_c   1.000
_cell.angle_alpha   90.00
_cell.angle_beta   90.00
_cell.angle_gamma   90.00
#
_symmetry.space_group_name_H-M   'P 1'
#
loop_
_entity.id
_entity.type
_entity.pdbx_description
1 polymer ?
#
loop_
_entity_poly.entity_id
_entity_poly.type
_entity_poly.pdbx_seq_one_letter_code
_entity_poly.pdbx_strand_id
1 'polypeptide(L)'
;MSFIQEYNKLVEERAALGIPPLPLNANQTKELCKLLENESNEELANLLENRVNPGVDDAALVKCEFLDSILKGKISAPNIDKKRALRMLGTMLGGYNVKVLIDALKDENIAKDAAEVLKNIIFVHDNFHTIAELSKNNPHAKEVLQSWANADWFNKKEKLPQVIKCIVFKVAGETNTDDLSPAGDAFTRSDIPLHANAMLKVRQAGSLEKIKELKKSGREVVYVGDVVGTGSSRKSAINSIQWHLGKEIEGVPNKHSGGIVMGSTIAPIFFNTAQDSG
;
A
#
# COMPACT_ATOMS: atom_id res chain seq x y z
N MET A 1 4.68 -22.15 19.04
CA MET A 1 3.88 -21.31 19.96
C MET A 1 2.55 -21.03 19.25
N SER A 2 1.59 -20.31 19.80
CA SER A 2 0.44 -19.92 18.97
C SER A 2 0.90 -18.91 17.90
N PHE A 3 0.24 -18.88 16.73
CA PHE A 3 0.54 -17.93 15.66
C PHE A 3 0.72 -16.49 16.18
N ILE A 4 -0.20 -16.04 17.05
CA ILE A 4 -0.18 -14.67 17.57
C ILE A 4 1.01 -14.42 18.52
N GLN A 5 1.45 -15.42 19.28
CA GLN A 5 2.64 -15.29 20.13
C GLN A 5 3.90 -15.13 19.28
N GLU A 6 4.02 -15.90 18.19
CA GLU A 6 5.15 -15.79 17.27
C GLU A 6 5.13 -14.45 16.52
N TYR A 7 3.94 -14.03 16.08
CA TYR A 7 3.76 -12.72 15.46
C TYR A 7 4.11 -11.57 16.41
N ASN A 8 3.64 -11.60 17.65
CA ASN A 8 3.92 -10.57 18.65
C ASN A 8 5.41 -10.48 19.00
N LYS A 9 6.11 -11.62 19.03
CA LYS A 9 7.57 -11.62 19.18
C LYS A 9 8.26 -10.88 18.03
N LEU A 10 7.83 -11.11 16.78
CA LEU A 10 8.36 -10.38 15.62
C LEU A 10 8.04 -8.87 15.67
N VAL A 11 6.87 -8.51 16.21
CA VAL A 11 6.49 -7.11 16.45
C VAL A 11 7.45 -6.48 17.46
N GLU A 12 7.69 -7.13 18.60
CA GLU A 12 8.58 -6.63 19.66
C GLU A 12 10.02 -6.48 19.18
N GLU A 13 10.56 -7.48 18.48
CA GLU A 13 11.92 -7.45 17.91
C GLU A 13 12.13 -6.24 16.99
N ARG A 14 11.12 -5.90 16.19
CA ARG A 14 11.19 -4.78 15.23
C ARG A 14 10.83 -3.43 15.84
N ALA A 15 10.01 -3.42 16.89
CA ALA A 15 9.74 -2.23 17.68
C ALA A 15 11.02 -1.66 18.33
N ALA A 16 11.99 -2.52 18.68
CA ALA A 16 13.31 -2.09 19.16
C ALA A 16 14.11 -1.27 18.13
N LEU A 17 13.80 -1.42 16.83
CA LEU A 17 14.35 -0.64 15.72
C LEU A 17 13.45 0.55 15.31
N GLY A 18 12.31 0.73 15.99
CA GLY A 18 11.33 1.76 15.68
C GLY A 18 10.57 1.56 14.36
N ILE A 19 10.43 0.30 13.89
CA ILE A 19 9.79 -0.05 12.62
C ILE A 19 8.71 -1.12 12.80
N PRO A 20 7.68 -1.18 11.93
CA PRO A 20 6.65 -2.22 12.00
C PRO A 20 7.22 -3.61 11.67
N PRO A 21 6.47 -4.69 11.97
CA PRO A 21 6.84 -6.03 11.52
C PRO A 21 6.97 -6.11 9.98
N LEU A 22 7.47 -7.23 9.46
CA LEU A 22 7.39 -7.50 8.02
C LEU A 22 5.93 -7.85 7.62
N PRO A 23 5.56 -7.69 6.33
CA PRO A 23 4.32 -8.27 5.82
C PRO A 23 4.30 -9.78 6.03
N LEU A 24 3.11 -10.35 6.19
CA LEU A 24 2.92 -11.79 6.31
C LEU A 24 3.32 -12.47 5.00
N ASN A 25 4.10 -13.54 5.11
CA ASN A 25 4.37 -14.42 3.98
C ASN A 25 3.21 -15.40 3.72
N ALA A 26 3.31 -16.20 2.66
CA ALA A 26 2.25 -17.15 2.28
C ALA A 26 1.93 -18.19 3.37
N ASN A 27 2.94 -18.70 4.08
CA ASN A 27 2.74 -19.69 5.15
C ASN A 27 2.02 -19.08 6.35
N GLN A 28 2.45 -17.90 6.79
CA GLN A 28 1.81 -17.15 7.87
C GLN A 28 0.37 -16.77 7.50
N THR A 29 0.14 -16.34 6.26
CA THR A 29 -1.21 -16.00 5.77
C THR A 29 -2.11 -17.23 5.74
N LYS A 30 -1.59 -18.39 5.33
CA LYS A 30 -2.33 -19.66 5.33
C LYS A 30 -2.70 -20.11 6.74
N GLU A 31 -1.78 -19.97 7.70
CA GLU A 31 -2.06 -20.26 9.11
C GLU A 31 -3.12 -19.30 9.67
N LEU A 32 -2.97 -18.00 9.40
CA LEU A 32 -3.95 -16.98 9.78
C LEU A 32 -5.36 -17.28 9.24
N CYS A 33 -5.48 -17.64 7.96
CA CYS A 33 -6.75 -18.00 7.34
C CYS A 33 -7.43 -19.18 8.05
N LYS A 34 -6.68 -20.21 8.44
CA LYS A 34 -7.24 -21.36 9.19
C LYS A 34 -7.79 -20.98 10.56
N LEU A 35 -7.12 -20.05 11.24
CA LEU A 35 -7.60 -19.53 12.53
C LEU A 35 -8.90 -18.72 12.33
N LEU A 36 -8.94 -17.87 11.30
CA LEU A 36 -10.11 -17.04 10.98
C LEU A 36 -11.37 -17.82 10.63
N GLU A 37 -11.27 -19.08 10.19
CA GLU A 37 -12.45 -19.94 9.96
C GLU A 37 -13.17 -20.32 11.26
N ASN A 38 -12.45 -20.36 12.38
CA ASN A 38 -12.94 -20.93 13.64
C ASN A 38 -12.98 -19.91 14.78
N GLU A 39 -12.18 -18.86 14.71
CA GLU A 39 -12.01 -17.88 15.76
C GLU A 39 -12.73 -16.56 15.43
N SER A 40 -13.54 -16.08 16.38
CA SER A 40 -14.04 -14.72 16.34
C SER A 40 -13.01 -13.77 16.94
N ASN A 41 -12.04 -13.35 16.13
CA ASN A 41 -10.93 -12.50 16.54
C ASN A 41 -10.68 -11.35 15.53
N GLU A 42 -10.95 -10.13 15.97
CA GLU A 42 -10.80 -8.93 15.16
C GLU A 42 -9.33 -8.58 14.86
N GLU A 43 -8.40 -8.93 15.75
CA GLU A 43 -6.97 -8.73 15.54
C GLU A 43 -6.49 -9.56 14.34
N LEU A 44 -6.90 -10.82 14.26
CA LEU A 44 -6.56 -11.71 13.13
C LEU A 44 -7.14 -11.18 11.81
N ALA A 45 -8.37 -10.65 11.83
CA ALA A 45 -8.99 -10.10 10.63
C ALA A 45 -8.25 -8.84 10.16
N ASN A 46 -7.82 -7.99 11.11
CA ASN A 46 -7.00 -6.81 10.83
C ASN A 46 -5.62 -7.19 10.24
N LEU A 47 -4.99 -8.27 10.73
CA LEU A 47 -3.75 -8.79 10.13
C LEU A 47 -3.94 -9.19 8.67
N LEU A 48 -5.02 -9.91 8.34
CA LEU A 48 -5.32 -10.28 6.95
C LEU A 48 -5.57 -9.05 6.08
N GLU A 49 -6.29 -8.06 6.62
CA GLU A 49 -6.66 -6.82 5.94
C GLU A 49 -5.43 -5.97 5.59
N ASN A 50 -4.53 -5.77 6.56
CA ASN A 50 -3.51 -4.73 6.51
C ASN A 50 -2.06 -5.22 6.49
N ARG A 51 -1.79 -6.53 6.68
CA ARG A 51 -0.42 -7.07 6.78
C ARG A 51 -0.05 -8.03 5.65
N VAL A 52 -0.88 -8.19 4.63
CA VAL A 52 -0.58 -9.02 3.44
C VAL A 52 -0.27 -8.12 2.25
N ASN A 53 0.81 -8.40 1.51
CA ASN A 53 1.15 -7.65 0.30
C ASN A 53 0.02 -7.76 -0.75
N PRO A 54 -0.27 -6.69 -1.52
CA PRO A 54 -1.24 -6.72 -2.61
C PRO A 54 -0.66 -7.34 -3.89
N GLY A 55 -1.45 -7.37 -4.97
CA GLY A 55 -0.97 -7.74 -6.30
C GLY A 55 -0.85 -9.25 -6.52
N VAL A 56 0.33 -9.67 -6.98
CA VAL A 56 0.64 -11.06 -7.38
C VAL A 56 1.67 -11.72 -6.45
N ASP A 57 1.78 -11.22 -5.23
CA ASP A 57 2.57 -11.87 -4.16
C ASP A 57 1.93 -13.21 -3.75
N ASP A 58 2.75 -14.19 -3.35
CA ASP A 58 2.26 -15.51 -2.96
C ASP A 58 1.27 -15.46 -1.77
N ALA A 59 1.49 -14.53 -0.82
CA ALA A 59 0.56 -14.31 0.28
C ALA A 59 -0.75 -13.66 -0.19
N ALA A 60 -0.68 -12.80 -1.22
CA ALA A 60 -1.85 -12.21 -1.85
C ALA A 60 -2.75 -13.29 -2.48
N LEU A 61 -2.15 -14.31 -3.12
CA LEU A 61 -2.90 -15.44 -3.67
C LEU A 61 -3.68 -16.17 -2.57
N VAL A 62 -3.01 -16.52 -1.45
CA VAL A 62 -3.64 -17.20 -0.31
C VAL A 62 -4.79 -16.36 0.26
N LYS A 63 -4.58 -15.05 0.46
CA LYS A 63 -5.65 -14.13 0.89
C LYS A 63 -6.81 -14.12 -0.12
N CYS A 64 -6.51 -14.06 -1.41
CA CYS A 64 -7.53 -14.05 -2.47
C CYS A 64 -8.41 -15.30 -2.47
N GLU A 65 -7.80 -16.49 -2.37
CA GLU A 65 -8.51 -17.78 -2.37
C GLU A 65 -9.39 -17.96 -1.13
N PHE A 66 -8.91 -17.48 0.02
CA PHE A 66 -9.68 -17.45 1.26
C PHE A 66 -10.91 -16.55 1.14
N LEU A 67 -10.74 -15.32 0.65
CA LEU A 67 -11.83 -14.37 0.45
C LEU A 67 -12.85 -14.88 -0.59
N ASP A 68 -12.39 -15.49 -1.69
CA ASP A 68 -13.27 -16.13 -2.69
C ASP A 68 -14.11 -17.26 -2.08
N SER A 69 -13.51 -18.06 -1.19
CA SER A 69 -14.20 -19.15 -0.50
C SER A 69 -15.31 -18.64 0.43
N ILE A 70 -15.11 -17.49 1.09
CA ILE A 70 -16.15 -16.79 1.88
C ILE A 70 -17.28 -16.31 0.96
N LEU A 71 -16.95 -15.65 -0.15
CA LEU A 71 -17.97 -15.13 -1.08
C LEU A 71 -18.85 -16.25 -1.66
N LYS A 72 -18.24 -17.40 -1.97
CA LYS A 72 -18.92 -18.60 -2.46
C LYS A 72 -19.63 -19.42 -1.38
N GLY A 73 -19.55 -19.02 -0.11
CA GLY A 73 -20.16 -19.73 1.01
C GLY A 73 -19.56 -21.12 1.28
N LYS A 74 -18.33 -21.38 0.81
CA LYS A 74 -17.62 -22.65 1.04
C LYS A 74 -17.06 -22.75 2.45
N ILE A 75 -16.67 -21.61 3.01
CA ILE A 75 -16.18 -21.46 4.39
C ILE A 75 -16.90 -20.29 5.04
N SER A 76 -16.91 -20.27 6.38
CA SER A 76 -17.36 -19.14 7.19
C SER A 76 -16.20 -18.60 7.99
N ALA A 77 -16.13 -17.28 8.16
CA ALA A 77 -15.16 -16.62 9.04
C ALA A 77 -15.92 -15.58 9.89
N PRO A 78 -16.04 -15.75 11.22
CA PRO A 78 -16.93 -14.94 12.05
C PRO A 78 -16.75 -13.42 11.93
N ASN A 79 -15.51 -12.94 11.72
CA ASN A 79 -15.19 -11.51 11.60
C ASN A 79 -15.17 -10.98 10.16
N ILE A 80 -15.38 -11.83 9.15
CA ILE A 80 -15.26 -11.47 7.74
C ILE A 80 -16.52 -11.92 7.01
N ASP A 81 -17.52 -11.03 7.02
CA ASP A 81 -18.70 -11.19 6.18
C ASP A 81 -18.38 -10.96 4.69
N LYS A 82 -19.32 -11.28 3.80
CA LYS A 82 -19.13 -11.10 2.35
C LYS A 82 -18.79 -9.65 1.98
N LYS A 83 -19.37 -8.68 2.68
CA LYS A 83 -19.13 -7.25 2.42
C LYS A 83 -17.71 -6.84 2.79
N ARG A 84 -17.19 -7.27 3.94
CA ARG A 84 -15.80 -7.07 4.35
C ARG A 84 -14.85 -7.80 3.41
N ALA A 85 -15.17 -9.03 2.99
CA ALA A 85 -14.37 -9.76 2.02
C ALA A 85 -14.21 -9.00 0.69
N LEU A 86 -15.31 -8.43 0.17
CA LEU A 86 -15.27 -7.56 -1.01
C LEU A 86 -14.42 -6.30 -0.78
N ARG A 87 -14.52 -5.64 0.38
CA ARG A 87 -13.63 -4.50 0.71
C ARG A 87 -12.16 -4.90 0.70
N MET A 88 -11.81 -6.03 1.33
CA MET A 88 -10.44 -6.54 1.35
C MET A 88 -9.93 -6.89 -0.05
N LEU A 89 -10.78 -7.44 -0.93
CA LEU A 89 -10.42 -7.65 -2.35
C LEU A 89 -10.15 -6.31 -3.06
N GLY A 90 -10.85 -5.24 -2.69
CA GLY A 90 -10.66 -3.90 -3.24
C GLY A 90 -9.28 -3.30 -2.96
N THR A 91 -8.71 -3.57 -1.78
CA THR A 91 -7.40 -3.02 -1.37
C THR A 91 -6.21 -3.83 -1.91
N MET A 92 -6.46 -4.94 -2.60
CA MET A 92 -5.40 -5.74 -3.24
C MET A 92 -4.87 -5.12 -4.55
N LEU A 93 -5.37 -3.94 -4.94
CA LEU A 93 -4.98 -3.09 -6.09
C LEU A 93 -5.21 -3.68 -7.50
N GLY A 94 -5.06 -4.99 -7.67
CA GLY A 94 -5.10 -5.71 -8.95
C GLY A 94 -4.41 -7.06 -8.83
N GLY A 95 -4.39 -7.85 -9.92
CA GLY A 95 -3.84 -9.22 -9.90
C GLY A 95 -4.92 -10.26 -9.60
N TYR A 96 -4.68 -11.14 -8.62
CA TYR A 96 -5.55 -12.31 -8.36
C TYR A 96 -7.01 -11.92 -8.02
N ASN A 97 -7.20 -10.80 -7.32
CA ASN A 97 -8.50 -10.31 -6.88
C ASN A 97 -9.46 -9.98 -8.04
N VAL A 98 -8.94 -9.59 -9.21
CA VAL A 98 -9.77 -9.15 -10.35
C VAL A 98 -10.70 -10.25 -10.82
N LYS A 99 -10.18 -11.48 -10.95
CA LYS A 99 -10.99 -12.63 -11.40
C LYS A 99 -12.09 -12.98 -10.40
N VAL A 100 -11.75 -12.94 -9.10
CA VAL A 100 -12.72 -13.21 -8.02
C VAL A 100 -13.85 -12.18 -8.05
N LEU A 101 -13.52 -10.90 -8.22
CA LEU A 101 -14.52 -9.84 -8.31
C LEU A 101 -15.40 -9.97 -9.56
N ILE A 102 -14.85 -10.39 -10.71
CA ILE A 102 -15.64 -10.67 -11.92
C ILE A 102 -16.59 -11.84 -11.71
N ASP A 103 -16.14 -12.90 -11.04
CA ASP A 103 -17.01 -14.03 -10.72
C ASP A 103 -18.11 -13.61 -9.72
N ALA A 104 -17.81 -12.72 -8.77
CA ALA A 104 -18.78 -12.17 -7.83
C ALA A 104 -19.88 -11.33 -8.51
N LEU A 105 -19.64 -10.74 -9.69
CA LEU A 105 -20.69 -10.07 -10.48
C LEU A 105 -21.80 -11.03 -10.93
N LYS A 106 -21.58 -12.34 -10.92
CA LYS A 106 -22.54 -13.37 -11.36
C LYS A 106 -23.46 -13.84 -10.22
N ASP A 107 -23.19 -13.48 -8.97
CA ASP A 107 -24.03 -13.81 -7.81
C ASP A 107 -24.92 -12.60 -7.46
N GLU A 108 -26.23 -12.72 -7.69
CA GLU A 108 -27.22 -11.65 -7.50
C GLU A 108 -27.18 -11.04 -6.09
N ASN A 109 -26.75 -11.80 -5.07
CA ASN A 109 -26.72 -11.32 -3.69
C ASN A 109 -25.55 -10.36 -3.40
N ILE A 110 -24.48 -10.42 -4.19
CA ILE A 110 -23.25 -9.65 -3.97
C ILE A 110 -22.78 -8.87 -5.21
N ALA A 111 -23.42 -9.05 -6.37
CA ALA A 111 -23.01 -8.46 -7.63
C ALA A 111 -22.94 -6.93 -7.57
N LYS A 112 -23.89 -6.28 -6.87
CA LYS A 112 -23.88 -4.83 -6.67
C LYS A 112 -22.64 -4.37 -5.89
N ASP A 113 -22.34 -5.02 -4.77
CA ASP A 113 -21.19 -4.66 -3.93
C ASP A 113 -19.86 -4.96 -4.66
N ALA A 114 -19.80 -6.07 -5.40
CA ALA A 114 -18.64 -6.42 -6.23
C ALA A 114 -18.39 -5.38 -7.33
N ALA A 115 -19.45 -4.88 -7.97
CA ALA A 115 -19.35 -3.80 -8.95
C ALA A 115 -18.83 -2.52 -8.32
N GLU A 116 -19.31 -2.12 -7.14
CA GLU A 116 -18.79 -0.94 -6.43
C GLU A 116 -17.28 -1.04 -6.14
N VAL A 117 -16.78 -2.24 -5.84
CA VAL A 117 -15.34 -2.48 -5.68
C VAL A 117 -14.61 -2.37 -7.03
N LEU A 118 -15.09 -3.09 -8.07
CA LEU A 118 -14.45 -3.09 -9.40
C LEU A 118 -14.40 -1.72 -10.07
N LYS A 119 -15.39 -0.85 -9.84
CA LYS A 119 -15.40 0.55 -10.33
C LYS A 119 -14.13 1.32 -9.94
N ASN A 120 -13.45 0.93 -8.86
CA ASN A 120 -12.23 1.59 -8.37
C ASN A 120 -10.92 0.88 -8.77
N ILE A 121 -10.97 -0.27 -9.46
CA ILE A 121 -9.78 -1.04 -9.86
C ILE A 121 -9.53 -0.84 -11.35
N ILE A 122 -8.39 -0.24 -11.69
CA ILE A 122 -8.00 0.02 -13.09
C ILE A 122 -6.94 -0.96 -13.63
N PHE A 123 -6.25 -1.68 -12.75
CA PHE A 123 -5.27 -2.71 -13.13
C PHE A 123 -5.93 -4.04 -13.49
N VAL A 124 -6.85 -4.00 -14.46
CA VAL A 124 -7.63 -5.17 -14.91
C VAL A 124 -7.03 -5.85 -16.14
N HIS A 125 -6.17 -5.16 -16.89
CA HIS A 125 -5.50 -5.68 -18.09
C HIS A 125 -6.49 -6.40 -19.04
N ASP A 126 -6.16 -7.60 -19.51
CA ASP A 126 -7.01 -8.38 -20.43
C ASP A 126 -8.37 -8.76 -19.84
N ASN A 127 -8.53 -8.75 -18.51
CA ASN A 127 -9.84 -8.98 -17.89
C ASN A 127 -10.85 -7.88 -18.23
N PHE A 128 -10.41 -6.74 -18.77
CA PHE A 128 -11.30 -5.76 -19.38
C PHE A 128 -12.23 -6.42 -20.41
N HIS A 129 -11.71 -7.29 -21.28
CA HIS A 129 -12.51 -7.97 -22.31
C HIS A 129 -13.54 -8.93 -21.70
N THR A 130 -13.19 -9.62 -20.61
CA THR A 130 -14.12 -10.47 -19.87
C THR A 130 -15.28 -9.67 -19.30
N ILE A 131 -15.00 -8.49 -18.72
CA ILE A 131 -16.03 -7.59 -18.17
C ILE A 131 -16.88 -6.99 -19.30
N ALA A 132 -16.24 -6.62 -20.41
CA ALA A 132 -16.91 -6.14 -21.62
C ALA A 132 -17.91 -7.17 -22.16
N GLU A 133 -17.52 -8.44 -22.26
CA GLU A 133 -18.42 -9.50 -22.71
C GLU A 133 -19.57 -9.73 -21.71
N LEU A 134 -19.24 -9.78 -20.42
CA LEU A 134 -20.23 -9.97 -19.34
C LEU A 134 -21.27 -8.83 -19.34
N SER A 135 -20.86 -7.60 -19.64
CA SER A 135 -21.75 -6.42 -19.66
C SER A 135 -22.89 -6.47 -20.67
N LYS A 136 -22.80 -7.35 -21.68
CA LYS A 136 -23.90 -7.56 -22.66
C LYS A 136 -25.16 -8.08 -21.98
N ASN A 137 -25.01 -8.89 -20.93
CA ASN A 137 -26.12 -9.56 -20.25
C ASN A 137 -26.15 -9.32 -18.73
N ASN A 138 -25.14 -8.67 -18.15
CA ASN A 138 -25.07 -8.36 -16.72
C ASN A 138 -25.10 -6.83 -16.49
N PRO A 139 -26.16 -6.30 -15.84
CA PRO A 139 -26.29 -4.85 -15.63
C PRO A 139 -25.18 -4.27 -14.75
N HIS A 140 -24.69 -5.03 -13.76
CA HIS A 140 -23.61 -4.58 -12.88
C HIS A 140 -22.26 -4.48 -13.60
N ALA A 141 -21.94 -5.42 -14.49
CA ALA A 141 -20.77 -5.32 -15.35
C ALA A 141 -20.86 -4.10 -16.29
N LYS A 142 -22.06 -3.79 -16.80
CA LYS A 142 -22.30 -2.58 -17.60
C LYS A 142 -22.07 -1.29 -16.79
N GLU A 143 -22.50 -1.25 -15.53
CA GLU A 143 -22.21 -0.13 -14.64
C GLU A 143 -20.70 0.05 -14.38
N VAL A 144 -19.94 -1.04 -14.25
CA VAL A 144 -18.47 -0.97 -14.09
C VAL A 144 -17.84 -0.28 -15.30
N LEU A 145 -18.19 -0.70 -16.52
CA LEU A 145 -17.66 -0.08 -17.74
C LEU A 145 -18.06 1.39 -17.88
N GLN A 146 -19.31 1.73 -17.55
CA GLN A 146 -19.77 3.12 -17.58
C GLN A 146 -18.99 3.98 -16.58
N SER A 147 -18.73 3.47 -15.38
CA SER A 147 -17.97 4.17 -14.35
C SER A 147 -16.51 4.40 -14.78
N TRP A 148 -15.88 3.40 -15.42
CA TRP A 148 -14.55 3.56 -16.00
C TRP A 148 -14.52 4.58 -17.14
N ALA A 149 -15.52 4.54 -18.05
CA ALA A 149 -15.65 5.52 -19.13
C ALA A 149 -15.84 6.95 -18.60
N ASN A 150 -16.54 7.11 -17.47
CA ASN A 150 -16.74 8.38 -16.78
C ASN A 150 -15.52 8.81 -15.92
N ALA A 151 -14.48 7.98 -15.85
CA ALA A 151 -13.31 8.18 -15.00
C ALA A 151 -13.66 8.38 -13.50
N ASP A 152 -14.70 7.70 -13.00
CA ASP A 152 -15.13 7.86 -11.59
C ASP A 152 -14.02 7.50 -10.60
N TRP A 153 -13.20 6.49 -10.92
CA TRP A 153 -12.03 6.08 -10.13
C TRP A 153 -11.02 7.21 -9.92
N PHE A 154 -10.98 8.18 -10.83
CA PHE A 154 -10.15 9.38 -10.75
C PHE A 154 -10.91 10.52 -10.08
N ASN A 155 -12.14 10.79 -10.55
CA ASN A 155 -12.95 11.93 -10.11
C ASN A 155 -13.40 11.85 -8.65
N LYS A 156 -13.47 10.64 -8.06
CA LYS A 156 -13.77 10.43 -6.64
C LYS A 156 -12.58 10.66 -5.70
N LYS A 157 -11.35 10.69 -6.23
CA LYS A 157 -10.16 10.93 -5.38
C LYS A 157 -10.16 12.36 -4.85
N GLU A 158 -9.58 12.53 -3.67
CA GLU A 158 -9.34 13.85 -3.11
C GLU A 158 -8.49 14.68 -4.08
N LYS A 159 -8.95 15.89 -4.40
CA LYS A 159 -8.20 16.82 -5.25
C LYS A 159 -7.02 17.38 -4.47
N LEU A 160 -5.92 17.68 -5.17
CA LEU A 160 -4.81 18.42 -4.58
C LEU A 160 -5.33 19.76 -4.03
N PRO A 161 -5.10 20.08 -2.74
CA PRO A 161 -5.56 21.34 -2.17
C PRO A 161 -4.86 22.52 -2.84
N GLN A 162 -5.58 23.63 -3.01
CA GLN A 162 -5.01 24.86 -3.58
C GLN A 162 -3.90 25.47 -2.72
N VAL A 163 -3.92 25.20 -1.40
CA VAL A 163 -2.92 25.67 -0.45
C VAL A 163 -2.51 24.52 0.47
N ILE A 164 -1.21 24.24 0.52
CA ILE A 164 -0.63 23.26 1.44
C ILE A 164 0.16 24.01 2.52
N LYS A 165 -0.34 23.98 3.76
CA LYS A 165 0.34 24.55 4.92
C LYS A 165 1.35 23.54 5.45
N CYS A 166 2.63 23.76 5.14
CA CYS A 166 3.70 22.84 5.48
C CYS A 166 4.77 23.45 6.39
N ILE A 167 5.62 22.60 6.93
CA ILE A 167 6.86 22.94 7.61
C ILE A 167 8.04 22.37 6.84
N VAL A 168 9.04 23.21 6.63
CA VAL A 168 10.24 22.86 5.86
C VAL A 168 11.21 22.04 6.73
N PHE A 169 11.56 20.86 6.24
CA PHE A 169 12.77 20.14 6.62
C PHE A 169 13.83 20.39 5.53
N LYS A 170 14.78 21.30 5.81
CA LYS A 170 15.82 21.71 4.85
C LYS A 170 17.10 20.88 5.02
N VAL A 171 17.61 20.37 3.90
CA VAL A 171 18.98 19.86 3.75
C VAL A 171 19.74 20.82 2.84
N ALA A 172 20.74 21.51 3.38
CA ALA A 172 21.47 22.54 2.64
C ALA A 172 22.43 21.92 1.60
N GLY A 173 22.57 22.60 0.46
CA GLY A 173 23.41 22.19 -0.66
C GLY A 173 22.78 21.10 -1.52
N GLU A 174 23.65 20.23 -2.05
CA GLU A 174 23.27 19.10 -2.86
C GLU A 174 22.91 17.88 -1.98
N THR A 175 21.81 17.23 -2.31
CA THR A 175 21.42 15.90 -1.81
C THR A 175 21.62 14.89 -2.93
N ASN A 176 22.59 14.00 -2.76
CA ASN A 176 22.79 12.84 -3.61
C ASN A 176 21.84 11.71 -3.20
N THR A 177 21.45 10.82 -4.12
CA THR A 177 20.63 9.65 -3.76
C THR A 177 21.33 8.71 -2.78
N ASP A 178 22.66 8.71 -2.69
CA ASP A 178 23.40 7.99 -1.65
C ASP A 178 23.19 8.57 -0.25
N ASP A 179 22.95 9.88 -0.12
CA ASP A 179 22.61 10.50 1.18
C ASP A 179 21.27 9.98 1.72
N LEU A 180 20.34 9.64 0.82
CA LEU A 180 18.99 9.16 1.14
C LEU A 180 18.90 7.63 1.21
N SER A 181 19.76 6.95 0.46
CA SER A 181 19.84 5.48 0.34
C SER A 181 21.30 5.05 0.17
N PRO A 182 22.06 5.00 1.27
CA PRO A 182 23.49 4.72 1.23
C PRO A 182 23.80 3.36 0.62
N ALA A 183 24.88 3.29 -0.17
CA ALA A 183 25.33 2.04 -0.77
C ALA A 183 25.66 0.95 0.28
N GLY A 184 26.18 1.34 1.45
CA GLY A 184 26.48 0.42 2.55
C GLY A 184 25.26 -0.30 3.13
N ASP A 185 24.06 0.23 2.89
CA ASP A 185 22.78 -0.31 3.38
C ASP A 185 21.95 -0.91 2.24
N ALA A 186 22.56 -1.17 1.08
CA ALA A 186 21.85 -1.66 -0.10
C ALA A 186 21.09 -2.98 0.15
N PHE A 187 21.57 -3.82 1.06
CA PHE A 187 20.97 -5.11 1.40
C PHE A 187 19.62 -4.99 2.14
N THR A 188 19.28 -3.82 2.69
CA THR A 188 18.00 -3.59 3.38
C THR A 188 16.93 -2.95 2.49
N ARG A 189 17.25 -2.58 1.24
CA ARG A 189 16.39 -1.75 0.36
C ARG A 189 14.97 -2.31 0.12
N SER A 190 14.78 -3.62 0.18
CA SER A 190 13.47 -4.27 0.03
C SER A 190 12.59 -4.12 1.28
N ASP A 191 13.19 -3.95 2.46
CA ASP A 191 12.51 -3.63 3.72
C ASP A 191 12.50 -2.11 3.91
N ILE A 192 11.51 -1.44 3.30
CA ILE A 192 11.41 0.03 3.26
C ILE A 192 11.56 0.67 4.65
N PRO A 193 10.80 0.24 5.70
CA PRO A 193 10.94 0.82 7.02
C PRO A 193 12.36 0.71 7.59
N LEU A 194 12.98 -0.46 7.45
CA LEU A 194 14.35 -0.69 7.93
C LEU A 194 15.35 0.17 7.17
N HIS A 195 15.26 0.21 5.84
CA HIS A 195 16.17 0.99 5.01
C HIS A 195 16.04 2.50 5.27
N ALA A 196 14.83 2.97 5.51
CA ALA A 196 14.55 4.38 5.77
C ALA A 196 15.24 4.90 7.04
N ASN A 197 15.61 4.03 8.00
CA ASN A 197 16.42 4.42 9.16
C ASN A 197 17.84 4.86 8.79
N ALA A 198 18.33 4.52 7.59
CA ALA A 198 19.64 4.96 7.10
C ALA A 198 19.62 6.33 6.40
N MET A 199 18.42 6.90 6.17
CA MET A 199 18.26 8.17 5.46
C MET A 199 19.01 9.31 6.17
N LEU A 200 19.91 9.98 5.44
CA LEU A 200 20.73 11.12 5.88
C LEU A 200 21.69 10.84 7.04
N LYS A 201 21.89 9.57 7.45
CA LYS A 201 22.69 9.24 8.65
C LYS A 201 24.13 9.77 8.61
N VAL A 202 24.73 9.84 7.43
CA VAL A 202 26.09 10.39 7.21
C VAL A 202 26.04 11.87 6.87
N ARG A 203 25.15 12.27 5.97
CA ARG A 203 25.04 13.64 5.45
C ARG A 203 24.64 14.66 6.51
N GLN A 204 23.66 14.31 7.34
CA GLN A 204 23.04 15.20 8.32
C GLN A 204 22.49 14.36 9.48
N ALA A 205 23.38 13.92 10.37
CA ALA A 205 23.01 13.16 11.57
C ALA A 205 21.95 13.92 12.40
N GLY A 206 21.01 13.19 13.00
CA GLY A 206 19.87 13.77 13.74
C GLY A 206 18.66 14.15 12.88
N SER A 207 18.69 13.87 11.56
CA SER A 207 17.60 14.21 10.64
C SER A 207 16.28 13.55 10.99
N LEU A 208 16.28 12.28 11.39
CA LEU A 208 15.04 11.55 11.70
C LEU A 208 14.38 12.06 12.98
N GLU A 209 15.18 12.38 13.99
CA GLU A 209 14.74 13.02 15.23
C GLU A 209 14.14 14.38 14.94
N LYS A 210 14.78 15.17 14.07
CA LYS A 210 14.27 16.47 13.67
C LYS A 210 12.95 16.36 12.90
N ILE A 211 12.81 15.41 11.97
CA ILE A 211 11.56 15.16 11.27
C ILE A 211 10.44 14.80 12.27
N LYS A 212 10.72 13.92 13.24
CA LYS A 212 9.77 13.56 14.31
C LYS A 212 9.36 14.78 15.14
N GLU A 213 10.30 15.68 15.45
CA GLU A 213 10.01 16.93 16.16
C GLU A 213 9.09 17.85 15.34
N LEU A 214 9.41 18.07 14.05
CA LEU A 214 8.61 18.94 13.17
C LEU A 214 7.18 18.41 12.97
N LYS A 215 7.02 17.08 12.92
CA LYS A 215 5.69 16.43 12.83
C LYS A 215 4.78 16.72 14.02
N LYS A 216 5.32 17.04 15.21
CA LYS A 216 4.52 17.41 16.39
C LYS A 216 3.70 18.70 16.19
N SER A 217 4.03 19.51 15.18
CA SER A 217 3.25 20.68 14.81
C SER A 217 1.87 20.37 14.24
N GLY A 218 1.61 19.12 13.85
CA GLY A 218 0.40 18.71 13.13
C GLY A 218 0.32 19.19 11.67
N ARG A 219 1.39 19.82 11.16
CA ARG A 219 1.49 20.24 9.75
C ARG A 219 2.27 19.21 8.94
N GLU A 220 2.02 19.21 7.63
CA GLU A 220 2.78 18.40 6.68
C GLU A 220 4.25 18.85 6.67
N VAL A 221 5.18 17.91 6.86
CA VAL A 221 6.63 18.19 6.82
C VAL A 221 7.13 17.88 5.42
N VAL A 222 7.81 18.83 4.79
CA VAL A 222 8.23 18.74 3.38
C VAL A 222 9.74 18.75 3.27
N TYR A 223 10.28 17.93 2.37
CA TYR A 223 11.71 17.85 2.12
C TYR A 223 12.15 19.00 1.23
N VAL A 224 13.15 19.77 1.65
CA VAL A 224 13.67 20.89 0.84
C VAL A 224 15.18 20.77 0.70
N GLY A 225 15.68 20.87 -0.53
CA GLY A 225 17.12 20.99 -0.82
C GLY A 225 17.42 22.18 -1.73
N ASP A 226 18.70 22.43 -2.04
CA ASP A 226 19.06 23.37 -3.11
C ASP A 226 19.13 22.63 -4.44
N VAL A 227 19.86 21.50 -4.45
CA VAL A 227 19.90 20.52 -5.55
C VAL A 227 19.52 19.16 -4.98
N VAL A 228 18.51 18.49 -5.54
CA VAL A 228 17.96 17.24 -4.97
C VAL A 228 18.01 16.08 -5.95
N GLY A 229 18.49 14.94 -5.48
CA GLY A 229 18.34 13.65 -6.14
C GLY A 229 19.38 13.34 -7.20
N THR A 230 20.54 13.99 -7.17
CA THR A 230 21.66 13.68 -8.08
C THR A 230 22.21 12.29 -7.81
N GLY A 231 22.97 11.75 -8.76
CA GLY A 231 23.58 10.43 -8.66
C GLY A 231 22.72 9.32 -9.26
N SER A 232 22.84 8.11 -8.72
CA SER A 232 22.25 6.91 -9.32
C SER A 232 20.73 6.82 -9.16
N SER A 233 20.08 6.18 -10.12
CA SER A 233 18.66 5.81 -10.03
C SER A 233 18.47 4.76 -8.93
N ARG A 234 17.84 5.17 -7.82
CA ARG A 234 17.54 4.29 -6.68
C ARG A 234 16.18 4.65 -6.11
N LYS A 235 15.18 3.83 -6.42
CA LYS A 235 13.82 3.99 -5.86
C LYS A 235 13.80 4.02 -4.33
N SER A 236 14.74 3.33 -3.68
CA SER A 236 14.91 3.35 -2.23
C SER A 236 15.14 4.74 -1.64
N ALA A 237 15.71 5.70 -2.37
CA ALA A 237 15.85 7.08 -1.91
C ALA A 237 14.48 7.77 -1.75
N ILE A 238 13.58 7.60 -2.74
CA ILE A 238 12.20 8.08 -2.66
C ILE A 238 11.43 7.32 -1.59
N ASN A 239 11.56 5.99 -1.52
CA ASN A 239 10.90 5.20 -0.48
C ASN A 239 11.28 5.68 0.93
N SER A 240 12.55 6.03 1.18
CA SER A 240 12.99 6.57 2.47
C SER A 240 12.31 7.90 2.81
N ILE A 241 12.24 8.83 1.84
CA ILE A 241 11.54 10.11 2.02
C ILE A 241 10.05 9.87 2.29
N GLN A 242 9.39 9.04 1.48
CA GLN A 242 7.96 8.76 1.62
C GLN A 242 7.64 8.01 2.91
N TRP A 243 8.52 7.11 3.36
CA TRP A 243 8.37 6.45 4.66
C TRP A 243 8.28 7.48 5.80
N HIS A 244 9.16 8.47 5.79
CA HIS A 244 9.21 9.48 6.84
C HIS A 244 8.24 10.64 6.66
N LEU A 245 7.87 11.01 5.42
CA LEU A 245 7.13 12.25 5.12
C LEU A 245 5.85 12.05 4.30
N GLY A 246 5.66 10.87 3.71
CA GLY A 246 4.48 10.50 2.94
C GLY A 246 3.33 9.99 3.82
N LYS A 247 2.36 9.36 3.16
CA LYS A 247 1.12 8.83 3.74
C LYS A 247 1.05 7.33 3.55
N GLU A 248 0.48 6.64 4.54
CA GLU A 248 0.15 5.22 4.45
C GLU A 248 -0.80 4.95 3.28
N ILE A 249 -0.67 3.77 2.70
CA ILE A 249 -1.54 3.29 1.63
C ILE A 249 -2.42 2.19 2.24
N GLU A 250 -3.74 2.39 2.22
CA GLU A 250 -4.70 1.43 2.78
C GLU A 250 -4.51 0.03 2.16
N GLY A 251 -4.42 -0.99 3.01
CA GLY A 251 -4.22 -2.39 2.61
C GLY A 251 -2.86 -2.72 1.99
N VAL A 252 -1.88 -1.81 2.00
CA VAL A 252 -0.52 -2.05 1.50
C VAL A 252 0.50 -1.88 2.63
N PRO A 253 0.98 -2.97 3.24
CA PRO A 253 1.87 -2.87 4.38
C PRO A 253 3.24 -2.28 4.00
N ASN A 254 3.84 -1.56 4.95
CA ASN A 254 5.24 -1.11 4.92
C ASN A 254 5.62 -0.25 3.69
N LYS A 255 4.64 0.45 3.11
CA LYS A 255 4.87 1.35 1.98
C LYS A 255 4.00 2.59 2.08
N HIS A 256 4.61 3.75 1.84
CA HIS A 256 3.92 5.03 1.79
C HIS A 256 3.94 5.60 0.37
N SER A 257 3.09 6.59 0.12
CA SER A 257 3.00 7.37 -1.12
C SER A 257 2.85 8.86 -0.80
N GLY A 258 2.94 9.74 -1.79
CA GLY A 258 2.84 11.17 -1.59
C GLY A 258 4.07 11.78 -0.94
N GLY A 259 3.85 12.91 -0.24
CA GLY A 259 4.91 13.76 0.28
C GLY A 259 5.36 14.80 -0.74
N ILE A 260 6.07 15.82 -0.27
CA ILE A 260 6.48 16.94 -1.11
C ILE A 260 7.99 17.11 -1.02
N VAL A 261 8.63 17.16 -2.18
CA VAL A 261 10.05 17.48 -2.33
C VAL A 261 10.16 18.79 -3.10
N MET A 262 10.85 19.77 -2.52
CA MET A 262 11.16 21.05 -3.16
C MET A 262 12.67 21.20 -3.34
N GLY A 263 13.09 21.71 -4.49
CA GLY A 263 14.47 22.07 -4.75
C GLY A 263 14.55 23.13 -5.83
N SER A 264 15.58 23.98 -5.77
CA SER A 264 15.87 24.90 -6.86
C SER A 264 16.23 24.14 -8.14
N THR A 265 16.88 22.99 -7.98
CA THR A 265 17.15 22.01 -9.04
C THR A 265 16.80 20.61 -8.55
N ILE A 266 16.07 19.82 -9.34
CA ILE A 266 15.79 18.41 -9.07
C ILE A 266 16.30 17.57 -10.25
N ALA A 267 17.08 16.53 -9.96
CA ALA A 267 17.60 15.65 -11.00
C ALA A 267 16.44 14.93 -11.74
N PRO A 268 16.47 14.81 -13.09
CA PRO A 268 15.31 14.33 -13.86
C PRO A 268 14.81 12.93 -13.49
N ILE A 269 15.73 11.99 -13.23
CA ILE A 269 15.37 10.62 -12.84
C ILE A 269 14.67 10.61 -11.47
N PHE A 270 15.19 11.40 -10.53
CA PHE A 270 14.61 11.54 -9.20
C PHE A 270 13.23 12.20 -9.26
N PHE A 271 13.08 13.24 -10.10
CA PHE A 271 11.80 13.89 -10.36
C PHE A 271 10.75 12.89 -10.86
N ASN A 272 11.07 12.11 -11.90
CA ASN A 272 10.14 11.11 -12.44
C ASN A 272 9.81 10.04 -11.39
N THR A 273 10.80 9.56 -10.65
CA THR A 273 10.58 8.54 -9.61
C THR A 273 9.67 9.05 -8.49
N ALA A 274 9.82 10.32 -8.10
CA ALA A 274 8.93 10.97 -7.14
C ALA A 274 7.50 11.08 -7.71
N GLN A 275 7.36 11.59 -8.94
CA GLN A 275 6.06 11.72 -9.62
C GLN A 275 5.32 10.38 -9.75
N ASP A 276 6.02 9.32 -10.16
CA ASP A 276 5.46 7.98 -10.32
C ASP A 276 5.02 7.34 -9.00
N SER A 277 5.54 7.84 -7.87
CA SER A 277 5.27 7.31 -6.53
C SER A 277 4.18 8.08 -5.78
N GLY A 278 3.49 9.00 -6.46
CA GLY A 278 2.44 9.87 -5.92
C GLY A 278 2.97 11.05 -5.12
#